data_AF-A0A850LH69-F1
#
_entry.id   AF-A0A850LH69-F1
#
_cell.length_a   1.000
_cell.length_b   1.000
_cell.length_c   1.000
_cell.angle_alpha   90.00
_cell.angle_beta   90.00
_cell.angle_gamma   90.00
#
_symmetry.space_group_name_H-M   'P 1'
#
loop_
_entity.id
_entity.type
_entity.pdbx_description
1 polymer ?
#
loop_
_entity_poly.entity_id
_entity_poly.type
_entity_poly.pdbx_seq_one_letter_code
_entity_poly.pdbx_strand_id
1 'polypeptide(L)'
;MRPVLHGDVSAAARALLNAPAGARRSLCRRLLSEAEMADAHVRATGRLHPLFGNGSLMSAARKRVLADEPGFDDPGYCRCFEIVLSALIDRQVSRAHS
;
A
#
# COMPACT_ATOMS: atom_id res chain seq x y z
N MET A 1 10.15 1.61 4.15
CA MET A 1 8.77 1.37 4.60
C MET A 1 8.82 0.51 5.84
N ARG A 2 7.95 0.81 6.82
CA ARG A 2 7.81 0.01 8.06
C ARG A 2 7.35 -1.43 7.74
N PRO A 3 7.53 -2.40 8.66
CA PRO A 3 7.00 -3.75 8.48
C PRO A 3 5.52 -3.73 8.10
N VAL A 4 5.15 -4.51 7.07
CA VAL A 4 3.79 -4.59 6.55
C VAL A 4 3.00 -5.61 7.35
N LEU A 5 1.85 -5.20 7.88
CA LEU A 5 0.92 -6.06 8.61
C LEU A 5 -0.30 -6.39 7.73
N HIS A 6 -1.09 -7.38 8.15
CA HIS A 6 -2.33 -7.74 7.44
C HIS A 6 -3.26 -6.53 7.22
N GLY A 7 -3.42 -5.67 8.24
CA GLY A 7 -4.24 -4.47 8.15
C GLY A 7 -3.74 -3.45 7.12
N ASP A 8 -2.44 -3.41 6.84
CA ASP A 8 -1.90 -2.60 5.76
C ASP A 8 -2.29 -3.14 4.39
N VAL A 9 -2.26 -4.47 4.22
CA VAL A 9 -2.65 -5.13 2.96
C VAL A 9 -4.14 -4.94 2.70
N SER A 10 -4.99 -5.15 3.71
CA SER A 10 -6.45 -4.88 3.62
C SER A 10 -6.71 -3.41 3.27
N ALA A 11 -6.10 -2.45 3.98
CA ALA A 11 -6.29 -1.04 3.69
C ALA A 11 -5.85 -0.67 2.26
N ALA A 12 -4.70 -1.18 1.80
CA ALA A 12 -4.25 -0.98 0.44
C ALA A 12 -5.22 -1.60 -0.58
N ALA A 13 -5.66 -2.85 -0.36
CA ALA A 13 -6.60 -3.53 -1.25
C ALA A 13 -7.94 -2.78 -1.36
N ARG A 14 -8.47 -2.24 -0.26
CA ARG A 14 -9.67 -1.40 -0.23
C ARG A 14 -9.49 -0.07 -0.98
N ALA A 15 -8.30 0.53 -0.91
CA ALA A 15 -7.97 1.71 -1.72
C ALA A 15 -7.93 1.37 -3.22
N LEU A 16 -7.40 0.20 -3.59
CA LEU A 16 -7.40 -0.27 -4.98
C LEU A 16 -8.80 -0.61 -5.47
N LEU A 17 -9.64 -1.21 -4.64
CA LEU A 17 -10.99 -1.62 -5.01
C LEU A 17 -11.83 -0.41 -5.46
N ASN A 18 -11.67 0.71 -4.77
CA ASN A 18 -12.34 1.98 -5.08
C ASN A 18 -11.76 2.67 -6.34
N ALA A 19 -10.64 2.21 -6.89
CA ALA A 19 -10.05 2.74 -8.12
C ALA A 19 -10.51 1.95 -9.37
N PRO A 20 -10.55 2.59 -10.55
CA PRO A 20 -10.79 1.89 -11.81
C PRO A 20 -9.82 0.74 -12.02
N ALA A 21 -10.29 -0.40 -12.54
CA ALA A 21 -9.51 -1.64 -12.66
C ALA A 21 -8.13 -1.44 -13.32
N GLY A 22 -8.07 -0.65 -14.41
CA GLY A 22 -6.82 -0.35 -15.12
C GLY A 22 -5.80 0.47 -14.33
N ALA A 23 -6.24 1.20 -13.29
CA ALA A 23 -5.39 2.06 -12.46
C ALA A 23 -4.90 1.38 -11.17
N ARG A 24 -5.41 0.20 -10.82
CA ARG A 24 -5.13 -0.46 -9.53
C ARG A 24 -3.65 -0.79 -9.34
N ARG A 25 -2.99 -1.34 -10.36
CA ARG A 25 -1.55 -1.68 -10.29
C ARG A 25 -0.68 -0.44 -10.12
N SER A 26 -0.95 0.62 -10.90
CA SER A 26 -0.23 1.89 -10.75
C SER A 26 -0.47 2.54 -9.39
N LEU A 27 -1.71 2.51 -8.89
CA LEU A 27 -2.02 3.02 -7.56
C LEU A 27 -1.29 2.23 -6.47
N CYS A 28 -1.25 0.90 -6.55
CA CYS A 28 -0.53 0.05 -5.61
C CYS A 28 0.95 0.43 -5.53
N ARG A 29 1.61 0.55 -6.69
CA ARG A 29 3.02 0.97 -6.77
C ARG A 29 3.24 2.33 -6.11
N ARG A 30 2.34 3.27 -6.37
CA ARG A 30 2.38 4.62 -5.79
C ARG A 30 2.22 4.59 -4.26
N LEU A 31 1.26 3.83 -3.71
CA LEU A 31 1.07 3.71 -2.27
C LEU A 31 2.34 3.18 -1.56
N LEU A 32 2.97 2.17 -2.16
CA LEU A 32 4.22 1.60 -1.63
C LEU A 32 5.36 2.62 -1.65
N SER A 33 5.52 3.37 -2.76
CA SER A 33 6.54 4.41 -2.86
C SER A 33 6.29 5.58 -1.91
N GLU A 34 5.02 5.99 -1.71
CA GLU A 34 4.65 7.02 -0.72
C GLU A 34 4.98 6.58 0.70
N ALA A 35 4.71 5.32 1.06
CA ALA A 35 5.07 4.76 2.36
C ALA A 35 6.61 4.69 2.56
N GLU A 36 7.38 4.39 1.50
CA GLU A 36 8.84 4.43 1.55
C GLU A 36 9.40 5.84 1.75
N MET A 37 8.89 6.82 1.00
CA MET A 37 9.29 8.23 1.15
C MET A 37 8.96 8.75 2.55
N ALA A 38 7.77 8.40 3.07
CA ALA A 38 7.38 8.77 4.43
C ALA A 38 8.30 8.16 5.49
N ASP A 39 8.60 6.87 5.37
CA ASP A 39 9.50 6.17 6.30
C ASP A 39 10.92 6.75 6.27
N ALA A 40 11.45 7.07 5.08
CA ALA A 40 12.75 7.73 4.94
C ALA A 40 12.75 9.11 5.62
N HIS A 41 11.70 9.91 5.43
CA HIS A 41 11.56 11.22 6.06
C HIS A 41 11.47 11.13 7.59
N VAL A 42 10.68 10.18 8.12
CA VAL A 42 10.55 9.93 9.57
C VAL A 42 11.90 9.53 10.15
N ARG A 43 12.64 8.64 9.48
CA ARG A 43 13.98 8.23 9.93
C ARG A 43 15.00 9.37 9.90
N ALA A 44 14.91 10.28 8.94
CA ALA A 44 15.83 11.40 8.80
C ALA A 44 15.53 12.56 9.76
N THR A 45 14.26 12.82 10.07
CA THR A 45 13.83 14.05 10.76
C THR A 45 13.17 13.80 12.12
N GLY A 46 12.77 12.56 12.41
CA GLY A 46 11.95 12.20 13.57
C GLY A 46 10.48 12.68 13.48
N ARG A 47 10.07 13.33 12.38
CA ARG A 47 8.73 13.90 12.19
C ARG A 47 7.94 13.13 11.13
N LEU A 48 6.62 13.16 11.23
CA LEU A 48 5.74 12.58 10.22
C LEU A 48 5.90 13.31 8.88
N HIS A 49 5.92 12.56 7.78
CA HIS A 49 5.95 13.17 6.45
C HIS A 49 4.64 13.93 6.20
N PRO A 50 4.68 15.22 5.80
CA PRO A 50 3.50 16.08 5.74
C PRO A 50 2.39 15.54 4.84
N LEU A 51 2.76 14.97 3.69
CA LEU A 51 1.81 14.39 2.73
C LEU A 51 1.49 12.91 2.99
N PHE A 52 2.51 12.11 3.31
CA PHE A 52 2.43 10.64 3.24
C PHE A 52 2.40 9.94 4.60
N GLY A 53 2.46 10.69 5.70
CA GLY A 53 2.24 10.18 7.05
C GLY A 53 3.46 9.51 7.66
N ASN A 54 3.24 8.37 8.31
CA ASN A 54 4.19 7.79 9.26
C ASN A 54 5.11 6.68 8.70
N GLY A 55 5.06 6.44 7.38
CA GLY A 55 5.87 5.39 6.74
C GLY A 55 5.25 4.00 6.69
N SER A 56 4.02 3.83 7.19
CA SER A 56 3.27 2.58 7.00
C SER A 56 2.44 2.61 5.71
N LEU A 57 2.23 1.44 5.11
CA LEU A 57 1.40 1.31 3.92
C LEU A 57 -0.07 1.66 4.22
N MET A 58 -0.59 1.31 5.40
CA MET A 58 -1.91 1.73 5.86
C MET A 58 -2.04 3.25 5.90
N SER A 59 -1.02 3.97 6.38
CA SER A 59 -1.05 5.44 6.42
C SER A 59 -1.17 6.03 5.02
N ALA A 60 -0.41 5.50 4.05
CA ALA A 60 -0.52 5.89 2.65
C ALA A 60 -1.90 5.54 2.05
N ALA A 61 -2.41 4.34 2.30
CA ALA A 61 -3.70 3.88 1.79
C ALA A 61 -4.88 4.73 2.34
N ARG A 62 -4.87 5.07 3.62
CA ARG A 62 -5.89 5.91 4.28
C ARG A 62 -5.89 7.37 3.81
N LYS A 63 -4.90 7.80 3.00
CA LYS A 63 -4.95 9.07 2.25
C LYS A 63 -5.79 8.96 0.98
N ARG A 64 -6.42 7.82 0.71
CA ARG A 64 -7.39 7.59 -0.37
C ARG A 64 -8.75 7.25 0.24
N VAL A 65 -9.80 7.33 -0.57
CA VAL A 65 -11.10 6.76 -0.21
C VAL A 65 -10.96 5.24 -0.23
N LEU A 66 -11.22 4.62 0.90
CA LEU A 66 -11.28 3.16 1.04
C LEU A 66 -12.69 2.71 0.75
N ALA A 67 -12.85 1.68 -0.09
CA ALA A 67 -14.13 0.97 -0.17
C ALA A 67 -14.50 0.41 1.21
N ASP A 68 -15.79 0.17 1.44
CA ASP A 68 -16.21 -0.73 2.52
C ASP A 68 -15.54 -2.08 2.34
N GLU A 69 -15.20 -2.74 3.45
CA GLU A 69 -14.43 -3.98 3.39
C GLU A 69 -15.32 -5.15 3.00
N PRO A 70 -15.15 -5.74 1.80
CA PRO A 70 -15.90 -6.91 1.39
C PRO A 70 -15.26 -8.18 1.98
N GLY A 71 -15.95 -9.31 1.85
CA GLY A 71 -15.35 -10.62 2.08
C GLY A 71 -14.49 -11.10 0.90
N PHE A 72 -13.82 -12.23 1.08
CA PHE A 72 -13.07 -12.91 0.01
C PHE A 72 -13.96 -13.66 -1.00
N ASP A 73 -15.28 -13.55 -0.86
CA ASP A 73 -16.26 -13.93 -1.87
C ASP A 73 -16.39 -12.87 -2.99
N ASP A 74 -15.87 -11.66 -2.79
CA ASP A 74 -15.74 -10.63 -3.83
C ASP A 74 -14.45 -10.85 -4.66
N PRO A 75 -14.55 -11.27 -5.94
CA PRO A 75 -13.36 -11.51 -6.77
C PRO A 75 -12.57 -10.23 -7.05
N GLY A 76 -13.25 -9.08 -7.10
CA GLY A 76 -12.61 -7.78 -7.28
C GLY A 76 -11.73 -7.44 -6.08
N TYR A 77 -12.17 -7.76 -4.87
CA TYR A 77 -11.38 -7.60 -3.66
C TYR A 77 -10.20 -8.57 -3.59
N CYS A 78 -10.42 -9.85 -3.92
CA CYS A 78 -9.35 -10.85 -4.03
C CYS A 78 -8.25 -10.41 -5.02
N ARG A 79 -8.62 -9.89 -6.19
CA ARG A 79 -7.67 -9.35 -7.17
C ARG A 79 -6.89 -8.16 -6.62
N CYS A 80 -7.51 -7.30 -5.81
CA CYS A 80 -6.81 -6.19 -5.17
C CYS A 80 -5.79 -6.68 -4.15
N PHE A 81 -6.14 -7.68 -3.34
CA PHE A 81 -5.21 -8.36 -2.44
C PHE A 81 -4.02 -8.97 -3.19
N GLU A 82 -4.30 -9.72 -4.25
CA GLU A 82 -3.27 -10.32 -5.11
C GLU A 82 -2.31 -9.27 -5.67
N ILE A 83 -2.83 -8.13 -6.15
CA ILE A 83 -2.00 -7.01 -6.64
C ILE A 83 -1.06 -6.50 -5.55
N VAL A 84 -1.56 -6.30 -4.32
CA VAL A 84 -0.74 -5.80 -3.21
C VAL A 84 0.33 -6.82 -2.83
N LEU A 85 -0.03 -8.10 -2.68
CA LEU A 85 0.92 -9.16 -2.33
C LEU A 85 1.99 -9.35 -3.42
N SER A 86 1.59 -9.36 -4.69
CA SER A 86 2.53 -9.46 -5.82
C SER A 86 3.53 -8.30 -5.80
N ALA A 87 3.05 -7.07 -5.60
CA ALA A 87 3.92 -5.90 -5.54
C ALA A 87 4.89 -5.90 -4.33
N LEU A 88 4.49 -6.52 -3.21
CA LEU A 88 5.37 -6.72 -2.04
C LEU A 88 6.44 -7.77 -2.32
N ILE A 89 6.07 -8.89 -2.95
CA ILE A 89 7.00 -9.95 -3.37
C ILE A 89 8.05 -9.37 -4.34
N ASP A 90 7.60 -8.68 -5.40
CA ASP A 90 8.50 -8.06 -6.40
C ASP A 90 9.53 -7.13 -5.75
N ARG A 91 9.10 -6.36 -4.74
CA ARG A 91 9.98 -5.47 -3.98
C ARG A 91 10.96 -6.22 -3.09
N GLN A 92 10.53 -7.28 -2.40
CA GLN A 92 11.43 -8.10 -1.59
C GLN A 92 12.51 -8.76 -2.44
N VAL A 93 12.12 -9.31 -3.60
CA VAL A 93 13.05 -9.90 -4.57
C VAL A 93 14.03 -8.84 -5.08
N SER A 94 13.55 -7.64 -5.42
CA SER A 94 14.43 -6.55 -5.88
C SER A 94 15.45 -6.11 -4.81
N ARG A 95 15.04 -6.07 -3.53
CA ARG A 95 15.92 -5.73 -2.40
C ARG A 95 16.90 -6.83 -2.04
N ALA A 96 16.58 -8.10 -2.30
CA ALA A 96 17.49 -9.21 -2.08
C ALA A 96 18.61 -9.27 -3.12
N HIS A 97 18.39 -8.70 -4.31
CA HIS A 97 19.37 -8.64 -5.40
C HIS A 97 20.16 -7.31 -5.48
N SER A 98 19.94 -6.37 -4.55
CA SER A 98 20.65 -5.08 -4.44
C SER A 98 21.66 -5.11 -3.30
#